data_AF-A0A6A9TDC3-F1
#
_entry.id   AF-A0A6A9TDC3-F1
#
_cell.length_a   1.000
_cell.length_b   1.000
_cell.length_c   1.000
_cell.angle_alpha   90.00
_cell.angle_beta   90.00
_cell.angle_gamma   90.00
#
_symmetry.space_group_name_H-M   'P 1'
#
loop_
_entity.id
_entity.type
_entity.pdbx_description
1 polymer ?
#
loop_
_entity_poly.entity_id
_entity_poly.type
_entity_poly.pdbx_seq_one_letter_code
_entity_poly.pdbx_strand_id
1 'polypeptide(L)'
;ALAGAWLWTMGMHTFSAIPDIEPDRAAGIRTTATLLGASRTYAYCFGCWTAAAVAFAAVDVRLGALLGVYPVFVAWVARSSVAVDRAYWLFPALNTAVGALLTMGGLWRIYPIWEVTA
;
A
#
# COMPACT_ATOMS: atom_id res chain seq x y z
N ALA A 1 -12.09 4.43 9.17
CA ALA A 1 -10.85 5.11 8.72
C ALA A 1 -9.61 4.62 9.49
N LEU A 2 -9.55 4.77 10.82
CA LEU A 2 -8.37 4.37 11.62
C LEU A 2 -7.92 2.92 11.42
N ALA A 3 -8.84 1.96 11.50
CA ALA A 3 -8.53 0.55 11.26
C ALA A 3 -7.94 0.33 9.84
N GLY A 4 -8.50 0.99 8.83
CA GLY A 4 -7.99 0.92 7.46
C GLY A 4 -6.59 1.51 7.33
N ALA A 5 -6.34 2.68 7.95
CA ALA A 5 -5.01 3.30 7.96
C ALA A 5 -3.98 2.42 8.68
N TRP A 6 -4.34 1.81 9.81
CA TRP A 6 -3.47 0.89 10.53
C TRP A 6 -3.15 -0.35 9.68
N LEU A 7 -4.17 -1.02 9.12
CA LEU A 7 -3.97 -2.18 8.26
C LEU A 7 -3.10 -1.86 7.03
N TRP A 8 -3.29 -0.67 6.45
CA TRP A 8 -2.45 -0.20 5.34
C TRP A 8 -0.98 -0.05 5.77
N THR A 9 -0.73 0.59 6.92
CA THR A 9 0.62 0.75 7.48
C THR A 9 1.27 -0.59 7.84
N MET A 10 0.52 -1.56 8.36
CA MET A 10 1.05 -2.92 8.62
C MET A 10 1.52 -3.59 7.33
N GLY A 11 0.71 -3.52 6.26
CA GLY A 11 1.07 -4.02 4.95
C GLY A 11 2.31 -3.32 4.41
N MET A 12 2.38 -1.99 4.54
CA MET A 12 3.53 -1.20 4.10
C MET A 12 4.83 -1.56 4.79
N HIS A 13 4.81 -1.58 6.12
CA HIS A 13 5.98 -1.85 6.94
C HIS A 13 6.56 -3.23 6.64
N THR A 14 5.67 -4.20 6.37
CA THR A 14 6.09 -5.56 6.03
C THR A 14 6.55 -5.67 4.57
N PHE A 15 5.90 -4.97 3.64
CA PHE A 15 6.28 -4.96 2.23
C PHE A 15 7.68 -4.37 2.02
N SER A 16 8.02 -3.27 2.71
CA SER A 16 9.35 -2.66 2.62
C SER A 16 10.46 -3.56 3.16
N ALA A 17 10.12 -4.54 4.02
CA ALA A 17 11.09 -5.47 4.61
C ALA A 17 11.36 -6.71 3.73
N ILE A 18 10.66 -6.88 2.60
CA ILE A 18 10.90 -8.01 1.67
C ILE A 18 12.32 -7.99 1.05
N PRO A 19 12.82 -6.87 0.47
CA PRO A 19 14.18 -6.84 -0.08
C PRO A 19 15.26 -7.09 0.99
N ASP A 20 14.96 -6.79 2.25
CA ASP A 20 15.89 -6.90 3.37
C ASP A 20 15.87 -8.27 4.06
N ILE A 21 15.10 -9.26 3.56
CA ILE A 21 14.99 -10.58 4.22
C ILE A 21 16.34 -11.26 4.44
N GLU A 22 17.19 -11.32 3.41
CA GLU A 22 18.49 -12.00 3.51
C GLU A 22 19.50 -11.19 4.34
N PRO A 23 19.65 -9.86 4.13
CA PRO A 23 20.43 -9.01 5.03
C PRO A 23 20.00 -9.11 6.51
N ASP A 24 18.70 -9.03 6.80
CA ASP A 24 18.16 -9.09 8.17
C ASP A 24 18.44 -10.44 8.82
N ARG A 25 18.33 -11.54 8.06
CA ARG A 25 18.68 -12.89 8.56
C ARG A 25 20.16 -13.01 8.88
N ALA A 26 21.03 -12.50 8.00
CA ALA A 26 22.47 -12.48 8.23
C ALA A 26 22.84 -11.64 9.48
N ALA A 27 22.08 -10.58 9.75
CA ALA A 27 22.22 -9.75 10.95
C ALA A 27 21.52 -10.32 12.20
N GLY A 28 20.82 -11.46 12.11
CA GLY A 28 20.07 -12.07 13.22
C GLY A 28 18.78 -11.32 13.60
N ILE A 29 18.27 -10.45 12.74
CA ILE A 29 17.07 -9.64 12.96
C ILE A 29 15.82 -10.43 12.60
N ARG A 30 14.87 -10.51 13.54
CA ARG A 30 13.57 -11.17 13.34
C ARG A 30 12.49 -10.14 13.05
N THR A 31 12.10 -10.05 11.78
CA THR A 31 10.96 -9.28 11.28
C THR A 31 9.85 -10.22 10.84
N THR A 32 8.64 -9.69 10.64
CA THR A 32 7.55 -10.48 10.05
C THR A 32 7.95 -11.05 8.68
N ALA A 33 8.72 -10.29 7.89
CA ALA A 33 9.22 -10.75 6.60
C ALA A 33 10.26 -11.88 6.73
N THR A 34 11.20 -11.81 7.68
CA THR A 34 12.18 -12.89 7.87
C THR A 34 11.54 -14.18 8.41
N LEU A 35 10.49 -14.05 9.23
CA LEU A 35 9.70 -15.19 9.72
C LEU A 35 8.85 -15.85 8.63
N LEU A 36 8.18 -15.06 7.79
CA LEU A 36 7.28 -15.57 6.75
C LEU A 36 8.01 -16.00 5.48
N GLY A 37 9.13 -15.37 5.15
CA GLY A 37 9.77 -15.45 3.84
C GLY A 37 9.00 -14.69 2.76
N ALA A 38 9.60 -14.53 1.57
CA ALA A 38 9.09 -13.62 0.54
C ALA A 38 7.63 -13.92 0.09
N SER A 39 7.33 -15.16 -0.35
CA SER A 39 6.01 -15.49 -0.90
C SER A 39 4.86 -15.33 0.11
N ARG A 40 5.06 -15.76 1.35
CA ARG A 40 4.04 -15.60 2.40
C ARG A 40 3.92 -14.14 2.85
N THR A 41 5.01 -13.37 2.76
CA THR A 41 4.98 -11.93 3.04
C THR A 41 4.15 -11.18 2.00
N TYR A 42 4.23 -11.52 0.72
CA TYR A 42 3.33 -10.96 -0.30
C TYR A 42 1.87 -11.26 -0.02
N ALA A 43 1.53 -12.50 0.36
CA ALA A 43 0.17 -12.88 0.73
C ALA A 43 -0.33 -12.11 1.96
N TYR A 44 0.53 -11.91 2.97
CA TYR A 44 0.22 -11.09 4.14
C TYR A 44 -0.07 -9.64 3.74
N CYS A 45 0.80 -9.02 2.93
CA CYS A 45 0.61 -7.64 2.46
C CYS A 45 -0.68 -7.49 1.64
N PHE A 46 -0.97 -8.45 0.76
CA PHE A 46 -2.22 -8.50 0.02
C PHE A 46 -3.45 -8.54 0.94
N GLY A 47 -3.42 -9.38 1.98
CA GLY A 47 -4.48 -9.46 2.98
C GLY A 47 -4.68 -8.14 3.73
N CYS A 48 -3.59 -7.55 4.24
CA CYS A 48 -3.62 -6.26 4.94
C CYS A 48 -4.20 -5.15 4.06
N TRP A 49 -3.75 -5.01 2.81
CA TRP A 49 -4.23 -3.96 1.93
C TRP A 49 -5.64 -4.19 1.40
N THR A 50 -6.05 -5.43 1.20
CA THR A 50 -7.46 -5.76 0.90
C THR A 50 -8.35 -5.39 2.07
N ALA A 51 -7.98 -5.76 3.30
CA ALA A 51 -8.74 -5.40 4.49
C ALA A 51 -8.77 -3.89 4.72
N ALA A 52 -7.67 -3.18 4.44
CA ALA A 52 -7.63 -1.72 4.47
C ALA A 52 -8.60 -1.10 3.45
N ALA A 53 -8.59 -1.57 2.20
CA ALA A 53 -9.49 -1.09 1.15
C ALA A 53 -10.96 -1.32 1.53
N VAL A 54 -11.30 -2.48 2.07
CA VAL A 54 -12.66 -2.77 2.58
C VAL A 54 -13.05 -1.84 3.73
N ALA A 55 -12.15 -1.62 4.69
CA ALA A 55 -12.38 -0.72 5.81
C ALA A 55 -12.56 0.75 5.38
N PHE A 56 -11.90 1.19 4.31
CA PHE A 56 -12.12 2.50 3.70
C PHE A 56 -13.38 2.55 2.84
N ALA A 57 -13.74 1.47 2.14
CA ALA A 57 -14.98 1.38 1.37
C ALA A 57 -16.22 1.54 2.26
N ALA A 58 -16.16 1.03 3.50
CA ALA A 58 -17.20 1.21 4.51
C ALA A 58 -17.38 2.67 4.96
N VAL A 59 -16.37 3.53 4.75
CA VAL A 59 -16.46 4.98 5.00
C VAL A 59 -16.95 5.71 3.74
N ASP A 60 -16.33 5.41 2.61
CA ASP A 60 -16.69 5.94 1.29
C ASP A 60 -16.15 4.99 0.22
N VAL A 61 -17.04 4.50 -0.65
CA VAL A 61 -16.69 3.52 -1.69
C VAL A 61 -15.58 4.02 -2.62
N ARG A 62 -15.45 5.34 -2.82
CA ARG A 62 -14.38 5.93 -3.64
C ARG A 62 -13.01 5.79 -2.97
N LEU A 63 -12.95 5.92 -1.64
CA LEU A 63 -11.72 5.69 -0.88
C LEU A 63 -11.34 4.21 -0.95
N GLY A 64 -12.31 3.31 -0.79
CA GLY A 64 -12.09 1.88 -0.97
C GLY A 64 -11.54 1.53 -2.36
N ALA A 65 -12.13 2.08 -3.42
CA ALA A 65 -11.66 1.91 -4.79
C ALA A 65 -10.24 2.45 -4.99
N LEU A 66 -9.95 3.64 -4.46
CA LEU A 66 -8.62 4.24 -4.53
C LEU A 66 -7.57 3.40 -3.79
N LEU A 67 -7.88 2.90 -2.58
CA LEU A 67 -6.99 2.02 -1.83
C LEU A 67 -6.92 0.60 -2.41
N GLY A 68 -7.86 0.22 -3.27
CA GLY A 68 -7.85 -1.05 -4.01
C GLY A 68 -6.67 -1.19 -4.99
N VAL A 69 -5.96 -0.10 -5.31
CA VAL A 69 -4.74 -0.15 -6.14
C VAL A 69 -3.61 -0.92 -5.46
N TYR A 70 -3.51 -0.89 -4.13
CA TYR A 70 -2.44 -1.54 -3.37
C TYR A 70 -2.50 -3.07 -3.44
N PRO A 71 -3.62 -3.76 -3.14
CA PRO A 71 -3.69 -5.21 -3.30
C PRO A 71 -3.47 -5.65 -4.76
N VAL A 72 -3.92 -4.86 -5.75
CA VAL A 72 -3.63 -5.12 -7.17
C VAL A 72 -2.13 -5.02 -7.44
N PHE A 73 -1.48 -3.99 -6.93
CA PHE A 73 -0.05 -3.74 -7.07
C PHE A 73 0.79 -4.86 -6.46
N VAL A 74 0.61 -5.20 -5.18
CA VAL A 74 1.41 -6.27 -4.54
C VAL A 74 1.19 -7.61 -5.22
N ALA A 75 -0.05 -7.88 -5.62
CA ALA A 75 -0.32 -9.11 -6.32
C ALA A 75 0.38 -9.10 -7.67
N TRP A 76 0.44 -7.97 -8.40
CA TRP A 76 1.22 -7.85 -9.65
C TRP A 76 2.70 -8.12 -9.43
N VAL A 77 3.30 -7.49 -8.41
CA VAL A 77 4.69 -7.72 -8.02
C VAL A 77 4.94 -9.21 -7.78
N ALA A 78 4.09 -9.87 -6.99
CA ALA A 78 4.24 -11.26 -6.61
C ALA A 78 4.17 -12.27 -7.78
N ARG A 79 3.51 -11.93 -8.90
CA ARG A 79 3.42 -12.78 -10.11
C ARG A 79 4.37 -12.34 -11.23
N SER A 80 4.98 -11.18 -11.10
CA SER A 80 5.91 -10.65 -12.09
C SER A 80 7.32 -11.22 -11.89
N SER A 81 8.11 -11.31 -12.95
CA SER A 81 9.54 -11.59 -12.87
C SER A 81 10.38 -10.34 -12.55
N VAL A 82 9.73 -9.24 -12.11
CA VAL A 82 10.41 -7.99 -11.77
C VAL A 82 11.17 -8.21 -10.47
N ALA A 83 12.47 -7.90 -10.46
CA ALA A 83 13.26 -7.91 -9.24
C ALA A 83 12.56 -7.04 -8.18
N VAL A 84 12.42 -7.58 -6.97
CA VAL A 84 11.68 -6.97 -5.85
C VAL A 84 12.15 -5.55 -5.59
N ASP A 85 13.46 -5.32 -5.68
CA ASP A 85 14.13 -4.04 -5.51
C ASP A 85 13.59 -2.99 -6.49
N ARG A 86 13.33 -3.39 -7.74
CA ARG A 86 12.81 -2.50 -8.79
C ARG A 86 11.32 -2.22 -8.62
N ALA A 87 10.56 -3.21 -8.16
CA ALA A 87 9.15 -3.05 -7.83
C ALA A 87 8.96 -2.09 -6.63
N TYR A 88 9.86 -2.15 -5.64
CA TYR A 88 9.84 -1.23 -4.49
C TYR A 88 9.99 0.25 -4.91
N TRP A 89 10.77 0.55 -5.94
CA TRP A 89 10.93 1.93 -6.43
C TRP A 89 9.71 2.51 -7.15
N LEU A 90 8.71 1.70 -7.51
CA LEU A 90 7.42 2.21 -7.98
C LEU A 90 6.56 2.73 -6.82
N PHE A 91 6.87 2.32 -5.59
CA PHE A 91 6.05 2.63 -4.43
C PHE A 91 5.96 4.13 -4.10
N PRO A 92 7.06 4.91 -4.16
CA PRO A 92 6.98 6.37 -4.01
C PRO A 92 6.02 7.00 -5.02
N ALA A 93 6.10 6.63 -6.30
CA ALA A 93 5.21 7.17 -7.33
C ALA A 93 3.74 6.79 -7.08
N LEU A 94 3.48 5.54 -6.69
CA LEU A 94 2.15 5.06 -6.32
C LEU A 94 1.58 5.87 -5.13
N ASN A 95 2.37 6.03 -4.06
CA ASN A 95 1.97 6.79 -2.88
C ASN A 95 1.74 8.27 -3.19
N THR A 96 2.60 8.88 -4.02
CA THR A 96 2.43 10.27 -4.45
C THR A 96 1.10 10.43 -5.20
N ALA A 97 0.80 9.54 -6.15
CA ALA A 97 -0.45 9.59 -6.90
C ALA A 97 -1.67 9.41 -5.99
N VAL A 98 -1.68 8.39 -5.14
CA VAL A 98 -2.79 8.14 -4.21
C VAL A 98 -2.95 9.28 -3.21
N GLY A 99 -1.85 9.77 -2.62
CA GLY A 99 -1.86 10.88 -1.68
C GLY A 99 -2.36 12.18 -2.32
N ALA A 100 -1.94 12.47 -3.56
CA ALA A 100 -2.44 13.61 -4.32
C ALA A 100 -3.95 13.49 -4.57
N LEU A 101 -4.45 12.32 -5.00
CA LEU A 101 -5.87 12.10 -5.23
C LEU A 101 -6.70 12.22 -3.94
N LEU A 102 -6.21 11.68 -2.82
CA LEU A 102 -6.84 11.86 -1.51
C LEU A 102 -6.91 13.34 -1.10
N THR A 103 -5.79 14.04 -1.24
CA THR A 103 -5.67 15.45 -0.84
C THR A 103 -6.56 16.34 -1.71
N MET A 104 -6.44 16.26 -3.03
CA MET A 104 -7.25 17.05 -3.97
C MET A 104 -8.73 16.70 -3.86
N GLY A 105 -9.07 15.42 -3.72
CA GLY A 105 -10.45 14.97 -3.50
C GLY A 105 -11.07 15.51 -2.20
N GLY A 106 -10.27 15.66 -1.14
CA GLY A 106 -10.66 16.33 0.09
C GLY A 106 -10.82 17.84 -0.09
N LEU A 107 -9.85 18.50 -0.73
CA LEU A 107 -9.87 19.94 -0.98
C LEU A 107 -11.07 20.37 -1.84
N TRP A 108 -11.39 19.63 -2.90
CA TRP A 108 -12.53 19.95 -3.77
C TRP A 108 -13.91 19.80 -3.11
N ARG A 109 -13.99 19.14 -1.95
CA ARG A 109 -15.22 19.16 -1.14
C ARG A 109 -15.39 20.46 -0.35
N ILE A 110 -14.30 21.18 -0.08
CA ILE A 110 -14.29 22.43 0.68
C ILE A 110 -14.30 23.63 -0.28
N TYR A 111 -13.44 23.59 -1.30
CA TYR A 111 -13.32 24.58 -2.36
C TYR A 111 -13.56 23.92 -3.72
N PRO A 112 -14.81 23.96 -4.20
CA PRO A 112 -15.13 23.33 -5.47
C PRO A 112 -14.31 23.88 -6.63
N ILE A 113 -13.87 22.99 -7.52
CA ILE A 113 -12.97 23.35 -8.62
C ILE A 113 -13.54 24.43 -9.55
N TRP A 114 -14.87 24.51 -9.66
CA TRP A 114 -15.55 25.49 -10.49
C TRP A 114 -15.47 26.93 -9.96
N GLU A 115 -15.17 27.13 -8.68
CA GLU A 115 -14.94 28.47 -8.12
C GLU A 115 -13.60 29.07 -8.57
N VAL A 116 -12.65 28.23 -9.00
CA VAL A 116 -11.30 28.65 -9.42
C VAL A 116 -11.19 28.76 -10.95
N THR A 117 -12.06 28.07 -11.69
CA THR A 117 -12.05 28.05 -13.16
C THR A 117 -13.06 28.99 -13.80
N ALA A 118 -13.89 29.68 -12.99
CA ALA A 118 -14.83 30.72 -13.43
C ALA A 118 -14.19 32.11 -13.30
#